data_AF-A0A4S4KL24-F1
#
_entry.id   AF-A0A4S4KL24-F1
#
_cell.length_a   1.000
_cell.length_b   1.000
_cell.length_c   1.000
_cell.angle_alpha   90.00
_cell.angle_beta   90.00
_cell.angle_gamma   90.00
#
_symmetry.space_group_name_H-M   'P 1'
#
loop_
_entity.id
_entity.type
_entity.pdbx_description
1 polymer ?
#
loop_
_entity_poly.entity_id
_entity_poly.type
_entity_poly.pdbx_seq_one_letter_code
_entity_poly.pdbx_strand_id
1 'polypeptide(L)'
;MFNLLRLQARPATAALQTARRCYATAFVPPASLKEGLATPLPVEPKLKPDSPTFYTARAGYFDGLTALEDAITDTRRALTALQLLPLPQSVRKALPPLQPVWHTKDTLAGHLSAIVTTSKYRRYIRVLDQLNEYRQIAEIAGVVELAENLADIITSFERENKEAVLAHGKKKPVQFDEYGRSYTLGRRKESTARVWVIPVKTPEAAVSQSALQTESPGELSHFIPQPLTTPTKMLPVTTTNIIVNNTPFIEYLYVTKAFSILIRCTEE
;
A
#
# COMPACT_ATOMS: atom_id res chain seq x y z
N MET A 1 -23.58 -39.44 -21.04
CA MET A 1 -23.92 -40.64 -20.25
C MET A 1 -23.04 -40.67 -19.01
N PHE A 2 -23.68 -40.96 -17.88
CA PHE A 2 -23.18 -41.25 -16.52
C PHE A 2 -22.90 -40.12 -15.51
N ASN A 3 -23.62 -40.31 -14.39
CA ASN A 3 -23.45 -39.87 -12.99
C ASN A 3 -23.95 -38.48 -12.61
N LEU A 4 -25.19 -38.34 -12.12
CA LEU A 4 -25.75 -38.72 -10.80
C LEU A 4 -25.42 -37.73 -9.67
N LEU A 5 -26.43 -36.94 -9.33
CA LEU A 5 -26.93 -36.59 -8.00
C LEU A 5 -25.90 -36.33 -6.88
N ARG A 6 -25.81 -35.06 -6.46
CA ARG A 6 -25.60 -34.72 -5.04
C ARG A 6 -26.40 -33.45 -4.67
N LEU A 7 -27.71 -33.65 -4.50
CA LEU A 7 -28.52 -32.81 -3.62
C LEU A 7 -27.99 -33.00 -2.20
N GLN A 8 -27.21 -32.05 -1.69
CA GLN A 8 -26.94 -31.98 -0.26
C GLN A 8 -28.19 -31.44 0.43
N ALA A 9 -29.00 -32.38 0.91
CA ALA A 9 -30.04 -32.15 1.89
C ALA A 9 -29.40 -31.51 3.13
N ARG A 10 -29.83 -30.29 3.46
CA ARG A 10 -29.62 -29.72 4.80
C ARG A 10 -30.38 -30.60 5.78
N PRO A 11 -29.76 -31.12 6.86
CA PRO A 11 -30.54 -31.73 7.93
C PRO A 11 -31.38 -30.63 8.57
N ALA A 12 -32.70 -30.81 8.55
CA ALA A 12 -33.61 -30.07 9.39
C ALA A 12 -33.15 -30.30 10.85
N THR A 13 -32.59 -29.27 11.47
CA THR A 13 -32.29 -29.28 12.90
C THR A 13 -33.61 -29.49 13.62
N ALA A 14 -33.74 -30.67 14.23
CA ALA A 14 -34.83 -31.02 15.12
C ALA A 14 -35.04 -29.88 16.11
N ALA A 15 -36.25 -29.32 16.10
CA ALA A 15 -36.71 -28.46 17.17
C ALA A 15 -36.69 -29.28 18.46
N LEU A 16 -35.63 -29.12 19.26
CA LEU A 16 -35.66 -29.51 20.66
C LEU A 16 -36.80 -28.72 21.29
N GLN A 17 -37.93 -29.41 21.49
CA GLN A 17 -38.99 -28.97 22.39
C GLN A 17 -38.34 -28.78 23.76
N THR A 18 -37.89 -27.56 24.04
CA THR A 18 -37.53 -27.14 25.39
C THR A 18 -38.74 -27.40 26.27
N ALA A 19 -38.62 -28.39 27.14
CA ALA A 19 -39.54 -28.62 28.23
C ALA A 19 -39.79 -27.29 28.93
N ARG A 20 -41.02 -26.79 28.87
CA ARG A 20 -41.46 -25.62 29.61
C ARG A 20 -41.24 -25.92 31.08
N ARG A 21 -40.25 -25.27 31.70
CA ARG A 21 -40.14 -25.24 33.15
C ARG A 21 -41.41 -24.56 33.66
N CYS A 22 -42.26 -25.33 34.34
CA CYS A 22 -43.38 -24.79 35.11
C CYS A 22 -42.77 -23.99 36.26
N TYR A 23 -42.64 -22.67 36.09
CA TYR A 23 -42.42 -21.79 37.23
C TYR A 23 -43.63 -21.94 38.15
N ALA A 24 -43.37 -22.23 39.43
CA ALA A 24 -44.35 -22.13 40.48
C ALA A 24 -45.11 -20.81 40.31
N THR A 25 -46.43 -20.87 40.24
CA THR A 25 -47.28 -19.68 40.27
C THR A 25 -46.93 -18.92 41.55
N ALA A 26 -46.26 -17.78 41.43
CA ALA A 26 -46.03 -16.91 42.57
C ALA A 26 -47.40 -16.61 43.17
N PHE A 27 -47.59 -16.94 44.45
CA PHE A 27 -48.83 -16.66 45.15
C PHE A 27 -49.03 -15.14 45.17
N VAL A 28 -49.93 -14.64 44.32
CA VAL A 28 -50.33 -13.24 44.31
C VAL A 28 -51.50 -13.09 45.29
N PRO A 29 -51.39 -12.24 46.32
CA PRO A 29 -52.47 -12.04 47.28
C PRO A 29 -53.76 -11.58 46.56
N PRO A 30 -54.93 -12.12 46.92
CA PRO A 30 -56.20 -11.84 46.24
C PRO A 30 -56.63 -10.36 46.33
N ALA A 31 -56.06 -9.58 47.25
CA ALA A 31 -56.27 -8.14 47.33
C ALA A 31 -55.66 -7.38 46.13
N SER A 32 -54.51 -7.83 45.61
CA SER A 32 -53.82 -7.17 44.48
C SER A 32 -54.48 -7.43 43.12
N LEU A 33 -55.44 -8.35 43.04
CA LEU A 33 -56.22 -8.61 41.82
C LEU A 33 -57.41 -7.64 41.64
N LYS A 34 -57.81 -6.93 42.71
CA LYS A 34 -59.03 -6.12 42.69
C LYS A 34 -58.83 -4.69 42.17
N GLU A 35 -57.59 -4.23 42.04
CA GLU A 35 -57.30 -2.79 41.89
C GLU A 35 -56.77 -2.40 40.50
N GLY A 36 -56.88 -3.27 39.49
CA GLY A 36 -56.11 -3.11 38.25
C GLY A 36 -56.81 -3.49 36.95
N LEU A 37 -58.13 -3.32 36.82
CA LEU A 37 -58.81 -3.36 35.50
C LEU A 37 -58.48 -2.11 34.64
N ALA A 38 -57.26 -1.58 34.76
CA ALA A 38 -56.72 -0.68 33.76
C ALA A 38 -56.40 -1.52 32.53
N THR A 39 -57.07 -1.21 31.43
CA THR A 39 -56.74 -1.73 30.09
C THR A 39 -55.22 -1.73 29.93
N PRO A 40 -54.58 -2.86 29.56
CA PRO A 40 -53.12 -2.88 29.42
C PRO A 40 -52.74 -1.83 28.39
N LEU A 41 -52.08 -0.76 28.86
CA LEU A 41 -51.50 0.24 27.97
C LEU A 41 -50.58 -0.51 27.00
N PRO A 42 -50.58 -0.17 25.69
CA PRO A 42 -49.66 -0.77 24.75
C PRO A 42 -48.25 -0.67 25.30
N VAL A 43 -47.66 -1.80 25.68
CA VAL A 43 -46.26 -1.85 26.11
C VAL A 43 -45.45 -1.49 24.88
N GLU A 44 -44.90 -0.28 24.85
CA GLU A 44 -44.02 0.13 23.75
C GLU A 44 -42.91 -0.93 23.61
N PRO A 45 -42.72 -1.49 22.41
CA PRO A 45 -41.73 -2.52 22.21
C PRO A 45 -40.36 -1.93 22.54
N LYS A 46 -39.60 -2.60 23.42
CA LYS A 46 -38.23 -2.21 23.76
C LYS A 46 -37.43 -2.06 22.46
N LEU A 47 -36.91 -0.86 22.24
CA LEU A 47 -36.11 -0.56 21.06
C LEU A 47 -34.88 -1.46 21.05
N LYS A 48 -34.74 -2.24 19.97
CA LYS A 48 -33.52 -2.98 19.71
C LYS A 48 -32.47 -1.98 19.23
N PRO A 49 -31.19 -2.18 19.58
CA PRO A 49 -30.14 -1.32 19.06
C PRO A 49 -30.07 -1.43 17.53
N ASP A 50 -29.79 -0.31 16.87
CA ASP A 50 -29.73 -0.24 15.40
C ASP A 50 -28.57 -1.05 14.82
N SER A 51 -27.43 -1.09 15.52
CA SER A 51 -26.23 -1.78 15.05
C SER A 51 -25.95 -3.09 15.78
N PRO A 52 -25.43 -4.11 15.07
CA PRO A 52 -25.03 -5.38 15.69
C PRO A 52 -23.82 -5.22 16.61
N THR A 53 -23.00 -4.18 16.41
CA THR A 53 -21.83 -3.89 17.24
C THR A 53 -22.11 -2.89 18.36
N PHE A 54 -23.38 -2.61 18.66
CA PHE A 54 -23.79 -1.66 19.70
C PHE A 54 -23.08 -1.87 21.05
N TYR A 55 -22.93 -3.12 21.48
CA TYR A 55 -22.28 -3.45 22.75
C TYR A 55 -20.74 -3.36 22.74
N THR A 56 -20.12 -2.96 21.63
CA THR A 56 -18.65 -2.91 21.48
C THR A 56 -18.01 -1.59 21.93
N ALA A 57 -18.78 -0.69 22.54
CA ALA A 57 -18.41 0.68 22.95
C ALA A 57 -17.94 1.60 21.82
N ARG A 58 -17.68 1.08 20.61
CA ARG A 58 -17.23 1.83 19.42
C ARG A 58 -17.92 1.27 18.17
N ALA A 59 -19.24 1.27 18.18
CA ALA A 59 -20.05 0.65 17.14
C ALA A 59 -19.70 1.16 15.74
N GLY A 60 -19.68 2.49 15.53
CA GLY A 60 -19.39 3.09 14.22
C GLY A 60 -18.03 2.67 13.61
N TYR A 61 -17.01 2.43 14.45
CA TYR A 61 -15.74 1.90 13.95
C TYR A 61 -15.85 0.45 13.47
N PHE A 62 -16.50 -0.41 14.25
CA PHE A 62 -16.59 -1.83 13.93
C PHE A 62 -17.58 -2.08 12.80
N ASP A 63 -18.71 -1.38 12.77
CA ASP A 63 -19.68 -1.47 11.67
C ASP A 63 -19.03 -1.09 10.33
N GLY A 64 -18.32 0.05 10.30
CA GLY A 64 -17.59 0.48 9.09
C GLY A 64 -16.44 -0.46 8.71
N LEU A 65 -15.73 -1.04 9.68
CA LEU A 65 -14.66 -1.99 9.41
C LEU A 65 -15.22 -3.31 8.86
N THR A 66 -16.30 -3.83 9.45
CA THR A 66 -16.95 -5.06 8.99
C THR A 66 -17.50 -4.90 7.58
N ALA A 67 -18.11 -3.75 7.26
CA ALA A 67 -18.55 -3.46 5.90
C ALA A 67 -17.41 -3.50 4.87
N LEU A 68 -16.23 -2.95 5.20
CA LEU A 68 -15.05 -3.02 4.33
C LEU A 68 -14.49 -4.45 4.22
N GLU A 69 -14.44 -5.20 5.32
CA GLU A 69 -14.00 -6.60 5.33
C GLU A 69 -14.95 -7.48 4.49
N ASP A 70 -16.27 -7.26 4.60
CA ASP A 70 -17.28 -7.95 3.79
C ASP A 70 -17.08 -7.64 2.29
N ALA A 71 -16.90 -6.36 1.94
CA ALA A 71 -16.58 -5.95 0.57
C ALA A 71 -15.30 -6.60 0.03
N ILE A 72 -14.26 -6.78 0.87
CA ILE A 72 -13.05 -7.53 0.50
C ILE A 72 -13.36 -9.00 0.22
N THR A 73 -14.20 -9.62 1.06
CA THR A 73 -14.55 -11.04 0.86
C THR A 73 -15.37 -11.24 -0.41
N ASP A 74 -16.31 -10.34 -0.70
CA ASP A 74 -17.17 -10.41 -1.88
C ASP A 74 -16.38 -10.14 -3.17
N THR A 75 -15.54 -9.11 -3.17
CA THR A 75 -14.67 -8.81 -4.32
C THR A 75 -13.66 -9.91 -4.58
N ARG A 76 -13.06 -10.48 -3.52
CA ARG A 76 -12.19 -11.65 -3.65
C ARG A 76 -12.94 -12.84 -4.25
N ARG A 77 -14.17 -13.11 -3.81
CA ARG A 77 -15.00 -14.20 -4.37
C ARG A 77 -15.28 -13.95 -5.85
N ALA A 78 -15.66 -12.74 -6.22
CA ALA A 78 -15.90 -12.36 -7.61
C ALA A 78 -14.64 -12.51 -8.48
N LEU A 79 -13.50 -11.95 -8.06
CA LEU A 79 -12.22 -12.06 -8.76
C LEU A 79 -11.72 -13.51 -8.87
N THR A 80 -12.00 -14.35 -7.86
CA THR A 80 -11.66 -15.78 -7.90
C THR A 80 -12.57 -16.54 -8.88
N ALA A 81 -13.86 -16.20 -8.94
CA ALA A 81 -14.78 -16.78 -9.91
C ALA A 81 -14.38 -16.44 -11.35
N LEU A 82 -13.80 -15.25 -11.56
CA LEU A 82 -13.21 -14.81 -12.83
C LEU A 82 -11.78 -15.32 -13.08
N GLN A 83 -11.26 -16.18 -12.18
CA GLN A 83 -9.90 -16.76 -12.26
C GLN A 83 -8.75 -15.74 -12.28
N LEU A 84 -8.99 -14.53 -11.79
CA LEU A 84 -7.98 -13.47 -11.71
C LEU A 84 -7.10 -13.61 -10.46
N LEU A 85 -7.61 -14.24 -9.40
CA LEU A 85 -6.86 -14.55 -8.17
C LEU A 85 -6.60 -16.07 -8.05
N PRO A 86 -5.42 -16.49 -7.56
CA PRO A 86 -4.31 -15.66 -7.05
C PRO A 86 -3.38 -15.15 -8.16
N LEU A 87 -3.02 -13.86 -8.11
CA LEU A 87 -2.00 -13.32 -9.03
C LEU A 87 -0.60 -13.82 -8.65
N PRO A 88 0.21 -14.26 -9.62
CA PRO A 88 1.63 -14.52 -9.41
C PRO A 88 2.37 -13.26 -8.92
N GLN A 89 3.37 -13.43 -8.05
CA GLN A 89 4.15 -12.32 -7.49
C GLN A 89 4.85 -11.47 -8.56
N SER A 90 5.26 -12.09 -9.67
CA SER A 90 5.88 -11.40 -10.82
C SER A 90 4.93 -10.39 -11.45
N VAL A 91 3.66 -10.77 -11.62
CA VAL A 91 2.63 -9.89 -12.19
C VAL A 91 2.35 -8.75 -11.21
N ARG A 92 2.20 -9.04 -9.92
CA ARG A 92 1.98 -8.01 -8.89
C ARG A 92 3.05 -6.91 -8.87
N LYS A 93 4.31 -7.25 -9.15
CA LYS A 93 5.41 -6.26 -9.22
C LYS A 93 5.40 -5.43 -10.51
N ALA A 94 4.79 -5.95 -11.58
CA ALA A 94 4.64 -5.24 -12.84
C ALA A 94 3.44 -4.26 -12.83
N LEU A 95 2.56 -4.35 -11.82
CA LEU A 95 1.45 -3.41 -11.67
C LEU A 95 1.97 -1.99 -11.38
N PRO A 96 1.35 -0.95 -11.94
CA PRO A 96 1.68 0.43 -11.61
C PRO A 96 1.58 0.67 -10.09
N PRO A 97 2.51 1.41 -9.48
CA PRO A 97 2.46 1.68 -8.05
C PRO A 97 1.24 2.54 -7.72
N LEU A 98 0.38 2.07 -6.82
CA LEU A 98 -0.73 2.89 -6.32
C LEU A 98 -0.19 3.92 -5.33
N GLN A 99 -0.64 5.16 -5.46
CA GLN A 99 -0.37 6.23 -4.49
C GLN A 99 -1.69 6.73 -3.90
N PRO A 100 -2.39 5.92 -3.09
CA PRO A 100 -3.58 6.39 -2.39
C PRO A 100 -3.19 7.39 -1.30
N VAL A 101 -4.01 8.44 -1.16
CA VAL A 101 -3.85 9.44 -0.10
C VAL A 101 -5.07 9.34 0.82
N TRP A 102 -4.94 8.49 1.82
CA TRP A 102 -6.01 8.23 2.79
C TRP A 102 -6.22 9.39 3.76
N HIS A 103 -7.45 9.53 4.25
CA HIS A 103 -7.80 10.42 5.36
C HIS A 103 -6.84 10.33 6.54
N THR A 104 -6.60 11.46 7.21
CA THR A 104 -5.84 11.45 8.47
C THR A 104 -6.65 10.73 9.54
N LYS A 105 -5.97 10.22 10.58
CA LYS A 105 -6.61 9.60 11.75
C LYS A 105 -7.77 10.44 12.32
N ASP A 106 -7.59 11.76 12.41
CA ASP A 106 -8.59 12.65 13.02
C ASP A 106 -9.80 12.87 12.10
N THR A 107 -9.59 12.97 10.78
CA THR A 107 -10.69 13.09 9.82
C THR A 107 -11.49 11.79 9.74
N LEU A 108 -10.81 10.63 9.77
CA LEU A 108 -11.46 9.32 9.85
C LEU A 108 -12.26 9.15 11.16
N ALA A 109 -11.72 9.63 12.29
CA ALA A 109 -12.42 9.60 13.57
C ALA A 109 -13.70 10.45 13.54
N GLY A 110 -13.67 11.59 12.86
CA GLY A 110 -14.85 12.41 12.58
C GLY A 110 -15.89 11.68 11.73
N HIS A 111 -15.46 11.06 10.63
CA HIS A 111 -16.35 10.32 9.72
C HIS A 111 -17.02 9.12 10.40
N LEU A 112 -16.30 8.39 11.26
CA LEU A 112 -16.82 7.22 11.98
C LEU A 112 -17.53 7.58 13.29
N SER A 113 -17.61 8.88 13.65
CA SER A 113 -18.15 9.37 14.93
C SER A 113 -17.55 8.66 16.17
N ALA A 114 -16.30 8.22 16.08
CA ALA A 114 -15.68 7.35 17.08
C ALA A 114 -14.21 7.69 17.34
N ILE A 115 -13.77 7.49 18.58
CA ILE A 115 -12.37 7.70 18.96
C ILE A 115 -11.53 6.52 18.45
N VAL A 116 -10.72 6.78 17.42
CA VAL A 116 -9.83 5.79 16.80
C VAL A 116 -8.44 5.87 17.43
N THR A 117 -7.88 4.74 17.85
CA THR A 117 -6.47 4.65 18.29
C THR A 117 -5.55 4.45 17.10
N THR A 118 -4.26 4.75 17.24
CA THR A 118 -3.28 4.60 16.14
C THR A 118 -3.23 3.17 15.58
N SER A 119 -3.30 2.15 16.42
CA SER A 119 -3.35 0.74 15.99
C SER A 119 -4.58 0.40 15.16
N LYS A 120 -5.75 0.94 15.54
CA LYS A 120 -7.02 0.75 14.81
C LYS A 120 -7.00 1.48 13.47
N TYR A 121 -6.50 2.70 13.46
CA TYR A 121 -6.28 3.45 12.22
C TYR A 121 -5.38 2.68 11.26
N ARG A 122 -4.22 2.17 11.71
CA ARG A 122 -3.34 1.35 10.85
C ARG A 122 -4.03 0.10 10.31
N ARG A 123 -4.88 -0.56 11.10
CA ARG A 123 -5.68 -1.70 10.63
C ARG A 123 -6.65 -1.27 9.53
N TYR A 124 -7.35 -0.16 9.74
CA TYR A 124 -8.30 0.39 8.77
C TYR A 124 -7.62 0.72 7.43
N ILE A 125 -6.45 1.36 7.48
CA ILE A 125 -5.66 1.66 6.28
C ILE A 125 -5.24 0.39 5.53
N ARG A 126 -4.82 -0.67 6.22
CA ARG A 126 -4.47 -1.94 5.56
C ARG A 126 -5.64 -2.56 4.79
N VAL A 127 -6.85 -2.46 5.35
CA VAL A 127 -8.09 -2.94 4.71
C VAL A 127 -8.38 -2.12 3.46
N LEU A 128 -8.26 -0.78 3.54
CA LEU A 128 -8.40 0.10 2.38
C LEU A 128 -7.35 -0.15 1.30
N ASP A 129 -6.08 -0.34 1.68
CA ASP A 129 -4.99 -0.67 0.76
C ASP A 129 -5.27 -1.98 0.00
N GLN A 130 -5.77 -3.00 0.71
CA GLN A 130 -6.13 -4.28 0.12
C GLN A 130 -7.30 -4.15 -0.87
N LEU A 131 -8.31 -3.35 -0.53
CA LEU A 131 -9.46 -3.10 -1.41
C LEU A 131 -9.02 -2.32 -2.66
N ASN A 132 -8.09 -1.37 -2.51
CA ASN A 132 -7.50 -0.64 -3.62
C ASN A 132 -6.64 -1.53 -4.56
N GLU A 133 -5.92 -2.52 -4.01
CA GLU A 133 -5.22 -3.54 -4.81
C GLU A 133 -6.23 -4.33 -5.68
N TYR A 134 -7.35 -4.77 -5.10
CA TYR A 134 -8.39 -5.49 -5.85
C TYR A 134 -9.08 -4.64 -6.90
N ARG A 135 -9.32 -3.35 -6.63
CA ARG A 135 -9.82 -2.41 -7.64
C ARG A 135 -8.87 -2.34 -8.83
N GLN A 136 -7.58 -2.16 -8.58
CA GLN A 136 -6.58 -2.09 -9.67
C GLN A 136 -6.54 -3.39 -10.49
N ILE A 137 -6.62 -4.53 -9.82
CA ILE A 137 -6.70 -5.83 -10.52
C ILE A 137 -7.95 -5.89 -11.40
N ALA A 138 -9.10 -5.44 -10.89
CA ALA A 138 -10.36 -5.41 -11.66
C ALA A 138 -10.28 -4.45 -12.87
N GLU A 139 -9.68 -3.26 -12.69
CA GLU A 139 -9.45 -2.28 -13.77
C GLU A 139 -8.56 -2.88 -14.88
N ILE A 140 -7.44 -3.49 -14.52
CA ILE A 140 -6.51 -4.10 -15.48
C ILE A 140 -7.15 -5.31 -16.19
N ALA A 141 -7.96 -6.08 -15.49
CA ALA A 141 -8.68 -7.21 -16.06
C ALA A 141 -9.88 -6.80 -16.93
N GLY A 142 -10.25 -5.52 -16.96
CA GLY A 142 -11.38 -5.01 -17.74
C GLY A 142 -12.75 -5.27 -17.13
N VAL A 143 -12.84 -5.57 -15.83
CA VAL A 143 -14.10 -5.78 -15.10
C VAL A 143 -14.59 -4.43 -14.58
N VAL A 144 -15.19 -3.63 -15.46
CA VAL A 144 -15.52 -2.22 -15.20
C VAL A 144 -16.49 -2.05 -14.03
N GLU A 145 -17.58 -2.82 -13.99
CA GLU A 145 -18.61 -2.67 -12.94
C GLU A 145 -18.06 -2.91 -11.53
N LEU A 146 -17.21 -3.94 -11.38
CA LEU A 146 -16.60 -4.24 -10.08
C LEU A 146 -15.61 -3.13 -9.68
N ALA A 147 -14.85 -2.62 -10.65
CA ALA A 147 -13.90 -1.54 -10.42
C ALA A 147 -14.58 -0.23 -10.01
N GLU A 148 -15.69 0.13 -10.67
CA GLU A 148 -16.46 1.35 -10.36
C GLU A 148 -17.10 1.28 -8.98
N ASN A 149 -17.76 0.17 -8.64
CA ASN A 149 -18.33 -0.03 -7.30
C ASN A 149 -17.28 0.09 -6.19
N LEU A 150 -16.07 -0.42 -6.43
CA LEU A 150 -14.96 -0.26 -5.49
C LEU A 150 -14.39 1.15 -5.47
N ALA A 151 -14.34 1.82 -6.62
CA ALA A 151 -13.91 3.20 -6.72
C ALA A 151 -14.84 4.11 -5.91
N ASP A 152 -16.15 3.90 -5.94
CA ASP A 152 -17.13 4.68 -5.17
C ASP A 152 -16.89 4.53 -3.67
N ILE A 153 -16.71 3.30 -3.19
CA ILE A 153 -16.39 3.02 -1.78
C ILE A 153 -15.07 3.70 -1.40
N ILE A 154 -14.01 3.52 -2.20
CA ILE A 154 -12.67 4.06 -1.92
C ILE A 154 -12.66 5.58 -1.91
N THR A 155 -13.35 6.22 -2.85
CA THR A 155 -13.36 7.68 -3.03
C THR A 155 -13.89 8.38 -1.80
N SER A 156 -14.85 7.78 -1.08
CA SER A 156 -15.34 8.31 0.20
C SER A 156 -14.26 8.38 1.29
N PHE A 157 -13.24 7.52 1.22
CA PHE A 157 -12.15 7.43 2.20
C PHE A 157 -10.84 8.13 1.74
N GLU A 158 -10.81 8.66 0.52
CA GLU A 158 -9.69 9.46 0.01
C GLU A 158 -9.80 10.93 0.43
N ARG A 159 -8.65 11.62 0.54
CA ARG A 159 -8.64 13.06 0.78
C ARG A 159 -9.03 13.83 -0.48
N GLU A 160 -9.84 14.87 -0.30
CA GLU A 160 -10.19 15.83 -1.37
C GLU A 160 -8.93 16.51 -1.96
N ASN A 161 -7.93 16.82 -1.13
CA ASN A 161 -6.67 17.46 -1.54
C ASN A 161 -5.57 16.47 -1.98
N LYS A 162 -5.94 15.33 -2.59
CA LYS A 162 -5.00 14.26 -2.99
C LYS A 162 -3.89 14.77 -3.90
N GLU A 163 -4.25 15.52 -4.94
CA GLU A 163 -3.28 15.99 -5.95
C GLU A 163 -2.24 16.94 -5.36
N ALA A 164 -2.65 17.84 -4.46
CA ALA A 164 -1.74 18.73 -3.77
C ALA A 164 -0.75 17.97 -2.87
N VAL A 165 -1.23 16.96 -2.13
CA VAL A 165 -0.38 16.12 -1.27
C VAL A 165 0.64 15.33 -2.10
N LEU A 166 0.23 14.78 -3.24
CA LEU A 166 1.14 14.09 -4.15
C LEU A 166 2.13 15.05 -4.84
N ALA A 167 1.71 16.28 -5.13
CA ALA A 167 2.57 17.32 -5.71
C ALA A 167 3.66 17.78 -4.74
N HIS A 168 3.39 17.83 -3.44
CA HIS A 168 4.37 18.23 -2.42
C HIS A 168 5.63 17.33 -2.39
N GLY A 169 5.52 16.06 -2.79
CA GLY A 169 6.65 15.14 -2.84
C GLY A 169 7.54 15.30 -4.08
N LYS A 170 7.06 15.97 -5.12
CA LYS A 170 7.82 16.16 -6.36
C LYS A 170 8.86 17.26 -6.15
N LYS A 171 10.12 16.85 -5.97
CA LYS A 171 11.25 17.79 -5.93
C LYS A 171 11.26 18.59 -7.23
N LYS A 172 11.45 19.91 -7.14
CA LYS A 172 11.65 20.74 -8.33
C LYS A 172 12.83 20.18 -9.13
N PRO A 173 12.68 19.96 -10.44
CA PRO A 173 13.77 19.43 -11.26
C PRO A 173 14.97 20.36 -11.16
N VAL A 174 16.18 19.79 -11.12
CA VAL A 174 17.42 20.56 -11.11
C VAL A 174 17.52 21.28 -12.45
N GLN A 175 17.59 22.61 -12.40
CA GLN A 175 17.76 23.44 -13.59
C GLN A 175 19.23 23.42 -13.99
N PHE A 176 19.49 23.22 -15.28
CA PHE A 176 20.82 23.32 -15.88
C PHE A 176 20.97 24.69 -16.54
N ASP A 177 22.16 25.27 -16.41
CA ASP A 177 22.54 26.50 -17.08
C ASP A 177 22.77 26.29 -18.59
N GLU A 178 22.98 27.39 -19.33
CA GLU A 178 23.38 27.41 -20.76
C GLU A 178 24.59 26.51 -21.06
N TYR A 179 25.49 26.35 -20.08
CA TYR A 179 26.70 25.55 -20.18
C TYR A 179 26.52 24.09 -19.72
N GLY A 180 25.29 23.65 -19.43
CA GLY A 180 25.00 22.30 -18.95
C GLY A 180 25.50 22.01 -17.53
N ARG A 181 25.75 23.06 -16.73
CA ARG A 181 26.22 22.95 -15.34
C ARG A 181 25.03 22.95 -14.39
N SER A 182 25.11 22.21 -13.29
CA SER A 182 24.13 22.31 -12.21
C SER A 182 24.67 23.11 -11.04
N TYR A 183 23.89 24.09 -10.59
CA TYR A 183 24.20 24.92 -9.43
C TYR A 183 23.57 24.34 -8.17
N THR A 184 24.36 24.18 -7.11
CA THR A 184 23.87 23.78 -5.79
C THR A 184 24.51 24.63 -4.69
N LEU A 185 23.78 24.80 -3.59
CA LEU A 185 24.26 25.53 -2.41
C LEU A 185 24.22 24.61 -1.20
N GLY A 186 25.38 24.36 -0.60
CA GLY A 186 25.53 23.60 0.64
C GLY A 186 25.82 24.53 1.82
N ARG A 187 25.29 24.21 3.00
CA ARG A 187 25.65 24.88 4.26
C ARG A 187 25.94 23.84 5.34
N ARG A 188 26.99 24.05 6.12
CA ARG A 188 27.31 23.26 7.31
C ARG A 188 27.92 24.18 8.36
N LYS A 189 27.29 24.26 9.54
CA LYS A 189 27.68 25.20 10.61
C LYS A 189 27.73 26.63 10.04
N GLU A 190 28.90 27.26 10.09
CA GLU A 190 29.16 28.62 9.60
C GLU A 190 29.64 28.64 8.13
N SER A 191 30.01 27.49 7.57
CA SER A 191 30.50 27.39 6.20
C SER A 191 29.36 27.27 5.20
N THR A 192 29.44 28.05 4.12
CA THR A 192 28.54 27.94 2.97
C THR A 192 29.37 27.73 1.71
N ALA A 193 28.90 26.88 0.81
CA ALA A 193 29.58 26.55 -0.43
C ALA A 193 28.59 26.66 -1.60
N ARG A 194 29.03 27.35 -2.66
CA ARG A 194 28.37 27.36 -3.96
C ARG A 194 29.12 26.38 -4.86
N VAL A 195 28.45 25.34 -5.30
CA VAL A 195 29.06 24.25 -6.06
C VAL A 195 28.43 24.17 -7.44
N TRP A 196 29.29 24.16 -8.45
CA TRP A 196 28.93 23.94 -9.84
C TRP A 196 29.39 22.54 -10.24
N VAL A 197 28.47 21.69 -10.67
CA VAL A 197 28.81 20.36 -11.21
C VAL A 197 28.69 20.40 -12.72
N ILE A 198 29.74 19.97 -13.41
CA ILE A 198 29.83 19.98 -14.87
C ILE A 198 30.03 18.54 -15.34
N PRO A 199 29.23 18.04 -16.30
CA PRO A 199 29.46 16.70 -16.85
C PRO A 199 30.81 16.66 -17.58
N VAL A 200 31.63 15.66 -17.24
CA VAL A 200 32.90 15.43 -17.94
C VAL A 200 32.60 14.70 -19.25
N LYS A 201 33.18 15.17 -20.35
CA LYS A 201 33.14 14.44 -21.62
C LYS A 201 33.94 13.15 -21.44
N THR A 202 33.27 11.99 -21.47
CA THR A 202 33.97 10.71 -21.56
C THR A 202 34.82 10.73 -22.83
N PRO A 203 36.14 10.50 -22.76
CA PRO A 203 36.96 10.47 -23.96
C PRO A 203 36.51 9.29 -24.84
N GLU A 204 35.92 9.60 -25.99
CA GLU A 204 35.47 8.69 -27.06
C GLU A 204 36.64 8.01 -27.80
N ALA A 205 37.72 7.66 -27.08
CA ALA A 205 38.98 7.21 -27.67
C ALA A 205 39.47 5.84 -27.17
N ALA A 206 38.62 5.04 -26.50
CA ALA A 206 39.02 3.72 -26.00
C ALA A 206 38.02 2.57 -26.29
N VAL A 207 37.05 2.74 -27.18
CA VAL A 207 36.03 1.69 -27.48
C VAL A 207 36.09 1.17 -28.92
N SER A 208 36.97 1.69 -29.79
CA SER A 208 37.03 1.27 -31.19
C SER A 208 38.33 0.55 -31.51
N GLN A 209 38.50 -0.70 -31.03
CA GLN A 209 39.46 -1.67 -31.58
C GLN A 209 39.36 -3.05 -30.88
N SER A 210 38.20 -3.73 -30.95
CA SER A 210 38.10 -5.20 -30.78
C SER A 210 36.69 -5.68 -31.14
N ALA A 211 36.25 -5.45 -32.37
CA ALA A 211 35.08 -6.12 -32.93
C ALA A 211 35.10 -6.03 -34.45
N LEU A 212 36.01 -6.78 -35.08
CA LEU A 212 35.98 -7.04 -36.53
C LEU A 212 36.82 -8.29 -36.85
N GLN A 213 36.24 -9.47 -36.64
CA GLN A 213 36.49 -10.72 -37.38
C GLN A 213 35.14 -11.45 -37.45
N THR A 214 34.37 -11.25 -38.52
CA THR A 214 34.30 -12.12 -39.72
C THR A 214 33.64 -13.46 -39.41
N GLU A 215 32.39 -13.59 -39.83
CA GLU A 215 31.65 -14.86 -39.90
C GLU A 215 32.17 -15.76 -41.04
N SER A 216 32.25 -17.07 -40.80
CA SER A 216 31.66 -18.12 -41.67
C SER A 216 31.77 -19.52 -41.00
N PRO A 217 30.98 -20.52 -41.44
CA PRO A 217 30.42 -21.58 -40.57
C PRO A 217 31.12 -22.95 -40.70
N GLY A 218 31.05 -23.78 -39.65
CA GLY A 218 31.32 -25.22 -39.75
C GLY A 218 31.67 -25.96 -38.45
N GLU A 219 30.77 -26.86 -38.06
CA GLU A 219 30.99 -28.13 -37.35
C GLU A 219 31.12 -28.22 -35.80
N LEU A 220 30.27 -29.14 -35.30
CA LEU A 220 30.09 -29.67 -33.95
C LEU A 220 31.39 -30.21 -33.32
N SER A 221 31.67 -29.86 -32.07
CA SER A 221 32.00 -30.84 -31.02
C SER A 221 32.24 -30.23 -29.64
N HIS A 222 31.70 -30.93 -28.63
CA HIS A 222 32.14 -31.03 -27.24
C HIS A 222 31.90 -29.88 -26.24
N PHE A 223 30.84 -30.11 -25.46
CA PHE A 223 30.59 -29.60 -24.12
C PHE A 223 31.75 -29.95 -23.15
N ILE A 224 32.38 -28.92 -22.58
CA ILE A 224 33.05 -28.97 -21.27
C ILE A 224 32.65 -27.70 -20.51
N PRO A 225 32.05 -27.78 -19.31
CA PRO A 225 31.75 -26.59 -18.51
C PRO A 225 33.01 -26.12 -17.77
N GLN A 226 33.62 -25.02 -18.22
CA GLN A 226 34.63 -24.27 -17.48
C GLN A 226 33.96 -23.31 -16.46
N PRO A 227 34.57 -23.07 -15.29
CA PRO A 227 34.05 -22.15 -14.30
C PRO A 227 34.10 -20.70 -14.80
N LEU A 228 32.94 -20.05 -14.68
CA LEU A 228 32.64 -18.66 -15.02
C LEU A 228 33.52 -17.69 -14.22
N THR A 229 34.73 -17.41 -14.70
CA THR A 229 35.48 -16.21 -14.31
C THR A 229 34.87 -15.05 -15.07
N THR A 230 33.96 -14.35 -14.40
CA THR A 230 33.46 -13.07 -14.89
C THR A 230 34.65 -12.11 -15.03
N PRO A 231 34.96 -11.58 -16.23
CA PRO A 231 35.90 -10.48 -16.32
C PRO A 231 35.25 -9.30 -15.60
N THR A 232 35.78 -8.95 -14.43
CA THR A 232 35.48 -7.70 -13.74
C THR A 232 35.70 -6.58 -14.75
N LYS A 233 34.62 -6.08 -15.34
CA LYS A 233 34.63 -4.93 -16.23
C LYS A 233 35.09 -3.76 -15.39
N MET A 234 36.38 -3.48 -15.41
CA MET A 234 36.94 -2.30 -14.75
C MET A 234 36.21 -1.10 -15.32
N LEU A 235 35.38 -0.47 -14.48
CA LEU A 235 34.72 0.77 -14.84
C LEU A 235 35.83 1.80 -15.12
N PRO A 236 35.76 2.55 -16.24
CA PRO A 236 36.74 3.59 -16.49
C PRO A 236 36.69 4.60 -15.35
N VAL A 237 37.79 4.67 -14.59
CA VAL A 237 37.95 5.67 -13.54
C VAL A 237 37.94 7.03 -14.22
N THR A 238 36.80 7.71 -14.18
CA THR A 238 36.66 9.04 -14.77
C THR A 238 37.44 10.00 -13.88
N THR A 239 38.56 10.50 -14.36
CA THR A 239 39.34 11.52 -13.65
C THR A 239 38.53 12.81 -13.62
N THR A 240 37.91 13.11 -12.49
CA THR A 240 37.14 14.35 -12.30
C THR A 240 38.07 15.42 -11.72
N ASN A 241 38.11 16.60 -12.36
CA ASN A 241 38.85 17.75 -11.85
C ASN A 241 37.97 18.52 -10.86
N ILE A 242 38.45 18.67 -9.62
CA ILE A 242 37.75 19.40 -8.56
C ILE A 242 38.55 20.66 -8.22
N ILE A 243 37.89 21.82 -8.32
CA ILE A 243 38.47 23.14 -8.06
C ILE A 243 37.66 23.81 -6.95
N VAL A 244 38.32 24.31 -5.91
CA VAL A 244 37.72 25.01 -4.77
C VAL A 244 38.32 26.41 -4.68
N ASN A 245 37.50 27.47 -4.76
CA ASN A 245 37.98 28.86 -4.71
C ASN A 245 39.17 29.15 -5.65
N ASN A 246 39.09 28.63 -6.88
CA ASN A 246 40.12 28.74 -7.92
C ASN A 246 41.45 28.02 -7.62
N THR A 247 41.53 27.19 -6.58
CA THR A 247 42.68 26.33 -6.30
C THR A 247 42.32 24.85 -6.47
N PRO A 248 43.26 23.98 -6.87
CA PRO A 248 42.99 22.56 -7.01
C PRO A 248 42.61 21.98 -5.63
N PHE A 249 41.65 21.05 -5.63
CA PHE A 249 41.09 20.47 -4.41
C PHE A 249 42.14 19.95 -3.43
N ILE A 250 43.20 19.33 -3.97
CA ILE A 250 44.36 18.86 -3.21
C ILE A 250 44.91 20.04 -2.41
N GLU A 251 45.49 21.05 -3.07
CA GLU A 251 46.12 22.20 -2.42
C GLU A 251 45.21 22.90 -1.41
N TYR A 252 43.94 23.14 -1.75
CA TYR A 252 42.97 23.78 -0.86
C TYR A 252 42.81 23.03 0.46
N LEU A 253 42.66 21.71 0.42
CA LEU A 253 42.47 20.92 1.64
C LEU A 253 43.75 20.76 2.46
N TYR A 254 44.93 20.68 1.83
CA TYR A 254 46.21 20.54 2.58
C TYR A 254 46.57 21.79 3.38
N VAL A 255 46.20 22.99 2.92
CA VAL A 255 46.44 24.24 3.66
C VAL A 255 45.53 24.37 4.89
N THR A 256 44.33 23.78 4.84
CA THR A 256 43.32 23.85 5.94
C THR A 256 43.30 22.64 6.89
N LYS A 257 44.37 21.82 6.92
CA LYS A 257 44.45 20.59 7.75
C LYS A 257 44.54 20.84 9.27
N ALA A 258 43.44 21.29 9.84
CA ALA A 258 43.01 20.87 11.17
C ALA A 258 41.75 19.98 11.13
N PHE A 259 41.13 19.74 9.97
CA PHE A 259 39.90 18.93 9.88
C PHE A 259 39.97 17.85 8.80
N SER A 260 39.95 16.59 9.25
CA SER A 260 39.86 15.39 8.42
C SER A 260 38.45 15.24 7.84
N ILE A 261 38.33 15.26 6.51
CA ILE A 261 37.10 14.92 5.78
C ILE A 261 37.36 13.59 5.06
N LEU A 262 36.84 12.50 5.64
CA LEU A 262 36.73 11.21 4.97
C LEU A 262 35.50 11.28 4.06
N ILE A 263 35.69 11.50 2.76
CA ILE A 263 34.61 11.31 1.78
C ILE A 263 34.42 9.80 1.64
N ARG A 264 33.49 9.22 2.42
CA ARG A 264 32.94 7.90 2.10
C ARG A 264 31.99 8.09 0.93
N CYS A 265 32.44 7.72 -0.27
CA CYS A 265 31.51 7.31 -1.32
C CYS A 265 30.86 6.01 -0.82
N THR A 266 29.63 6.10 -0.34
CA THR A 266 28.79 4.91 -0.16
C THR A 266 28.31 4.50 -1.54
N GLU A 267 28.83 3.39 -2.05
CA GLU A 267 28.15 2.62 -3.10
C GLU A 267 26.90 2.00 -2.46
N GLU A 268 25.74 2.39 -3.01
CA GLU A 268 24.38 1.85 -2.82
C GLU A 268 23.77 1.83 -1.39
#